data_AF-A0A7Z9M7U1-F1
#
_entry.id   AF-A0A7Z9M7U1-F1
#
_cell.length_a   1.000
_cell.length_b   1.000
_cell.length_c   1.000
_cell.angle_alpha   90.00
_cell.angle_beta   90.00
_cell.angle_gamma   90.00
#
_symmetry.space_group_name_H-M   'P 1'
#
loop_
_entity.id
_entity.type
_entity.pdbx_description
1 polymer ?
#
loop_
_entity_poly.entity_id
_entity_poly.type
_entity_poly.pdbx_seq_one_letter_code
_entity_poly.pdbx_strand_id
1 'polypeptide(L)'
;MTELDIDFVRAQFPAFSQPSLQGHAFFENAGGSFTCGQVIGRMHRFYIERKVQPYGFFKASQDGGDEMDEARTRLAALMNVETDELSFGPSTSQNTYILAQAFADV
;
A
#
# COMPACT_ATOMS: atom_id res chain seq x y z
N MET A 1 -0.71 -27.77 9.02
CA MET A 1 -0.24 -26.39 8.75
C MET A 1 0.87 -26.51 7.72
N THR A 2 0.81 -25.75 6.62
CA THR A 2 1.87 -25.76 5.61
C THR A 2 3.07 -24.99 6.13
N GLU A 3 4.28 -25.48 5.88
CA GLU A 3 5.52 -24.79 6.24
C GLU A 3 5.69 -23.51 5.39
N LEU A 4 6.15 -22.43 6.01
CA LEU A 4 6.40 -21.17 5.32
C LEU A 4 7.75 -21.25 4.60
N ASP A 5 7.74 -21.17 3.27
CA ASP A 5 8.96 -21.06 2.47
C ASP A 5 9.56 -19.65 2.62
N ILE A 6 10.53 -19.54 3.54
CA ILE A 6 11.20 -18.27 3.84
C ILE A 6 12.07 -17.78 2.69
N ASP A 7 12.65 -18.69 1.90
CA ASP A 7 13.52 -18.31 0.79
C ASP A 7 12.68 -17.69 -0.34
N PHE A 8 11.52 -18.28 -0.64
CA PHE A 8 10.54 -17.67 -1.53
C PHE A 8 10.09 -16.29 -1.05
N VAL A 9 9.74 -16.15 0.23
CA VAL A 9 9.27 -14.86 0.80
C VAL A 9 10.37 -13.81 0.71
N ARG A 10 11.60 -14.12 1.10
CA ARG A 10 12.73 -13.19 1.03
C ARG A 10 13.04 -12.76 -0.40
N ALA A 11 12.90 -13.65 -1.37
CA ALA A 11 13.07 -13.33 -2.78
C ALA A 11 12.07 -12.29 -3.30
N GLN A 12 10.95 -12.06 -2.61
CA GLN A 12 9.98 -11.02 -2.99
C GLN A 12 10.42 -9.59 -2.62
N PHE A 13 11.51 -9.41 -1.86
CA PHE A 13 11.98 -8.10 -1.37
C PHE A 13 13.31 -7.70 -2.03
N PRO A 14 13.30 -6.81 -3.04
CA PRO A 14 14.51 -6.41 -3.77
C PRO A 14 15.62 -5.82 -2.89
N ALA A 15 15.28 -5.30 -1.70
CA ALA A 15 16.24 -4.79 -0.73
C ALA A 15 17.31 -5.84 -0.36
N PHE A 16 16.94 -7.11 -0.24
CA PHE A 16 17.88 -8.18 0.14
C PHE A 16 18.88 -8.56 -0.95
N SER A 17 18.69 -8.04 -2.18
CA SER A 17 19.65 -8.21 -3.28
C SER A 17 20.47 -6.95 -3.54
N GLN A 18 20.26 -5.85 -2.81
CA GLN A 18 21.01 -4.61 -3.03
C GLN A 18 22.45 -4.74 -2.54
N PRO A 19 23.46 -4.44 -3.38
CA PRO A 19 24.87 -4.48 -2.96
C PRO A 19 25.17 -3.60 -1.74
N SER A 20 24.52 -2.44 -1.64
CA SER A 20 24.66 -1.50 -0.52
C SER A 20 24.13 -2.03 0.81
N LEU A 21 23.33 -3.10 0.80
CA LEU A 21 22.75 -3.70 2.00
C LEU A 21 23.38 -5.06 2.34
N GLN A 22 24.38 -5.51 1.58
CA GLN A 22 25.08 -6.76 1.85
C GLN A 22 25.76 -6.74 3.23
N GLY A 23 25.63 -7.84 3.97
CA GLY A 23 26.17 -7.96 5.33
C GLY A 23 25.35 -7.29 6.43
N HIS A 24 24.26 -6.59 6.08
CA HIS A 24 23.35 -5.99 7.05
C HIS A 24 22.13 -6.89 7.32
N ALA A 25 21.79 -7.07 8.60
CA ALA A 25 20.53 -7.68 9.01
C ALA A 25 19.55 -6.60 9.46
N PHE A 26 18.31 -6.66 8.97
CA PHE A 26 17.29 -5.65 9.25
C PHE A 26 16.35 -6.10 10.37
N PHE A 27 16.47 -5.47 11.54
CA PHE A 27 15.65 -5.74 12.72
C PHE A 27 14.79 -4.53 13.16
N GLU A 28 14.62 -3.53 12.30
CA GLU A 28 13.92 -2.26 12.59
C GLU A 28 12.53 -2.18 11.94
N ASN A 29 11.84 -3.31 11.77
CA ASN A 29 10.55 -3.39 11.05
C ASN A 29 9.44 -2.53 11.69
N ALA A 30 9.55 -2.23 12.99
CA ALA A 30 8.61 -1.35 13.70
C ALA A 30 8.72 0.12 13.24
N GLY A 31 9.91 0.55 12.79
CA GLY A 31 10.13 1.89 12.24
C GLY A 31 9.77 1.99 10.75
N GLY A 32 9.63 0.86 10.06
CA GLY A 32 9.27 0.78 8.65
C GLY A 32 9.73 -0.54 8.03
N SER A 33 9.08 -0.96 6.96
CA SER A 33 9.40 -2.20 6.25
C SER A 33 10.02 -1.93 4.89
N PHE A 34 10.87 -2.84 4.41
CA PHE A 34 11.18 -2.89 2.98
C PHE A 34 9.95 -3.26 2.16
N THR A 35 9.84 -2.66 0.98
CA THR A 35 8.71 -2.88 0.07
C THR A 35 8.97 -4.11 -0.81
N CYS A 36 7.96 -4.97 -0.99
CA CYS A 36 8.06 -6.09 -1.91
C CYS A 36 8.01 -5.62 -3.38
N GLY A 37 8.56 -6.44 -4.28
CA GLY A 37 8.68 -6.12 -5.71
C GLY A 37 7.33 -5.88 -6.39
N GLN A 38 6.27 -6.54 -5.93
CA GLN A 38 4.91 -6.38 -6.44
C GLN A 38 4.37 -4.96 -6.20
N VAL A 39 4.59 -4.42 -4.99
CA VAL A 39 4.16 -3.06 -4.65
C VAL A 39 5.02 -2.04 -5.38
N ILE A 40 6.35 -2.24 -5.43
CA ILE A 40 7.25 -1.40 -6.22
C ILE A 40 6.81 -1.35 -7.69
N GLY A 41 6.50 -2.50 -8.28
CA GLY A 41 6.04 -2.62 -9.66
C GLY A 41 4.72 -1.88 -9.91
N ARG A 42 3.73 -2.04 -9.02
CA ARG A 42 2.46 -1.30 -9.12
C ARG A 42 2.67 0.22 -9.01
N MET A 43 3.48 0.67 -8.05
CA MET A 43 3.78 2.09 -7.86
C MET A 43 4.54 2.67 -9.05
N HIS A 44 5.57 1.98 -9.54
CA HIS A 44 6.30 2.39 -10.73
C HIS A 44 5.35 2.55 -11.93
N ARG A 45 4.57 1.50 -12.21
CA ARG A 45 3.58 1.49 -13.29
C ARG A 45 2.58 2.65 -13.16
N PHE A 46 2.06 2.91 -11.96
CA PHE A 46 1.15 4.04 -11.72
C PHE A 46 1.84 5.38 -12.06
N TYR A 47 3.08 5.57 -11.61
CA TYR A 47 3.82 6.81 -11.84
C TYR A 47 4.13 7.10 -13.31
N ILE A 48 4.44 6.06 -14.10
CA ILE A 48 4.84 6.24 -15.50
C ILE A 48 3.68 6.19 -16.49
N GLU A 49 2.56 5.54 -16.14
CA GLU A 49 1.43 5.33 -17.07
C GLU A 49 0.13 6.05 -16.65
N ARG A 50 -0.11 6.26 -15.36
CA ARG A 50 -1.44 6.63 -14.82
C ARG A 50 -1.44 7.86 -13.91
N LYS A 51 -0.31 8.57 -13.76
CA LYS A 51 -0.16 9.69 -12.81
C LYS A 51 -0.81 10.98 -13.32
N VAL A 52 -2.13 10.96 -13.37
CA VAL A 52 -3.01 12.10 -13.68
C VAL A 52 -4.14 12.13 -12.66
N GLN A 53 -5.00 13.16 -12.69
CA GLN A 53 -6.23 13.15 -11.91
C GLN A 53 -7.05 11.90 -12.31
N PRO A 54 -7.40 11.00 -11.37
CA PRO A 54 -8.22 9.83 -11.66
C PRO A 54 -9.67 10.18 -12.01
N TYR A 55 -10.40 9.23 -12.61
CA TYR A 55 -11.85 9.30 -12.91
C TYR A 55 -12.27 10.33 -13.98
N GLY A 56 -11.36 10.72 -14.87
CA GLY A 56 -11.62 11.53 -16.06
C GLY A 56 -11.97 10.69 -17.29
N PHE A 57 -12.11 11.35 -18.44
CA PHE A 57 -12.64 10.73 -19.68
C PHE A 57 -11.63 9.94 -20.52
N PHE A 58 -10.32 10.07 -20.27
CA PHE A 58 -9.28 9.44 -21.07
C PHE A 58 -8.64 8.25 -20.36
N LYS A 59 -8.11 7.31 -21.14
CA LYS A 59 -7.71 5.97 -20.70
C LYS A 59 -6.83 5.95 -19.44
N ALA A 60 -5.76 6.73 -19.40
CA ALA A 60 -4.84 6.74 -18.24
C ALA A 60 -5.51 7.24 -16.95
N SER A 61 -6.47 8.16 -17.07
CA SER A 61 -7.25 8.67 -15.94
C SER A 61 -8.31 7.67 -15.46
N GLN A 62 -8.95 6.94 -16.39
CA GLN A 62 -9.86 5.84 -16.07
C GLN A 62 -9.12 4.69 -15.38
N ASP A 63 -8.00 4.24 -15.97
CA ASP A 63 -7.18 3.16 -15.41
C ASP A 63 -6.65 3.50 -14.01
N GLY A 64 -6.28 4.77 -13.79
CA GLY A 64 -5.86 5.24 -12.47
C GLY A 64 -7.00 5.21 -11.44
N GLY A 65 -8.23 5.47 -11.87
CA GLY A 65 -9.43 5.37 -11.02
C GLY A 65 -9.78 3.92 -10.70
N ASP A 66 -9.77 3.05 -11.71
CA ASP A 66 -10.05 1.62 -11.55
C ASP A 66 -9.06 0.95 -10.57
N GLU A 67 -7.77 1.33 -10.61
CA GLU A 67 -6.77 0.83 -9.65
C GLU A 67 -7.02 1.34 -8.20
N MET A 68 -7.57 2.55 -8.04
CA MET A 68 -7.98 3.07 -6.72
C MET A 68 -9.20 2.34 -6.18
N ASP A 69 -10.17 2.04 -7.04
CA ASP A 69 -11.37 1.28 -6.66
C ASP A 69 -11.03 -0.19 -6.34
N GLU A 70 -10.08 -0.78 -7.08
CA GLU A 70 -9.51 -2.10 -6.76
C GLU A 70 -8.87 -2.07 -5.35
N ALA A 71 -8.09 -1.04 -5.02
CA ALA A 71 -7.44 -0.91 -3.72
C ALA A 71 -8.46 -0.82 -2.57
N ARG A 72 -9.53 -0.03 -2.74
CA ARG A 72 -10.63 0.06 -1.77
C ARG A 72 -11.30 -1.29 -1.55
N THR A 73 -11.69 -1.95 -2.64
CA THR A 73 -12.40 -3.24 -2.60
C THR A 73 -11.57 -4.32 -1.90
N ARG A 74 -10.28 -4.43 -2.26
CA ARG A 74 -9.40 -5.46 -1.69
C ARG A 74 -9.04 -5.19 -0.24
N LEU A 75 -8.82 -3.93 0.15
CA LEU A 75 -8.48 -3.59 1.53
C LEU A 75 -9.68 -3.77 2.47
N ALA A 76 -10.88 -3.38 2.05
CA ALA A 76 -12.10 -3.61 2.82
C ALA A 76 -12.31 -5.11 3.08
N ALA A 77 -12.15 -5.95 2.04
CA ALA A 77 -12.22 -7.41 2.17
C ALA A 77 -11.14 -7.98 3.12
N LEU A 78 -9.90 -7.48 3.06
CA LEU A 78 -8.83 -7.90 3.98
C LEU A 78 -9.13 -7.56 5.44
N MET A 79 -9.81 -6.44 5.67
CA MET A 79 -10.23 -5.98 6.99
C MET A 79 -11.57 -6.56 7.45
N ASN A 80 -12.27 -7.29 6.58
CA ASN A 80 -13.61 -7.82 6.81
C ASN A 80 -14.63 -6.72 7.17
N VAL A 81 -14.67 -5.66 6.36
CA VAL A 81 -15.61 -4.52 6.44
C VAL A 81 -16.20 -4.22 5.06
N GLU A 82 -17.30 -3.49 5.01
CA GLU A 82 -17.89 -3.03 3.75
C GLU A 82 -17.08 -1.87 3.14
N THR A 83 -17.19 -1.68 1.81
CA THR A 83 -16.35 -0.70 1.10
C THR A 83 -16.61 0.77 1.46
N ASP A 84 -17.81 1.07 1.98
CA ASP A 84 -18.24 2.38 2.46
C ASP A 84 -17.81 2.65 3.92
N GLU A 85 -17.39 1.63 4.65
CA GLU A 85 -16.80 1.75 6.00
C GLU A 85 -15.30 2.10 5.96
N LEU A 86 -14.65 1.97 4.80
CA LEU A 86 -13.23 2.25 4.61
C LEU A 86 -12.98 3.71 4.17
N SER A 87 -12.17 4.45 4.92
CA SER A 87 -11.69 5.77 4.51
C SER A 87 -10.16 5.79 4.40
N PHE A 88 -9.65 6.25 3.26
CA PHE A 88 -8.20 6.44 3.06
C PHE A 88 -7.79 7.81 3.59
N GLY A 89 -6.70 7.83 4.36
CA GLY A 89 -6.04 9.05 4.77
C GLY A 89 -4.52 8.86 4.84
N PRO A 90 -3.77 9.93 5.11
CA PRO A 90 -2.34 9.97 4.84
C PRO A 90 -1.50 9.20 5.86
N SER A 91 -2.03 8.96 7.08
CA SER A 91 -1.37 8.17 8.12
C SER A 91 -2.33 7.81 9.24
N THR A 92 -1.96 6.83 10.07
CA THR A 92 -2.66 6.51 11.33
C THR A 92 -2.84 7.74 12.20
N SER A 93 -1.78 8.52 12.41
CA SER A 93 -1.83 9.73 13.26
C SER A 93 -2.82 10.77 12.74
N GLN A 94 -2.81 11.04 11.43
CA GLN A 94 -3.75 12.00 10.84
C GLN A 94 -5.19 11.49 10.91
N ASN A 95 -5.43 10.20 10.66
CA ASN A 95 -6.76 9.61 10.72
C ASN A 95 -7.34 9.70 12.14
N THR A 96 -6.54 9.36 13.16
CA THR A 96 -6.94 9.50 14.57
C THR A 96 -7.22 10.95 14.94
N TYR A 97 -6.39 11.89 14.47
CA TYR A 97 -6.62 13.32 14.70
C TYR A 97 -7.93 13.80 14.08
N ILE A 98 -8.21 13.43 12.82
CA ILE A 98 -9.45 13.80 12.13
C ILE A 98 -10.66 13.27 12.88
N LEU A 99 -10.62 12.00 13.33
CA LEU A 99 -11.70 11.43 14.14
C LEU A 99 -11.85 12.20 15.46
N ALA A 100 -10.77 12.47 16.18
CA ALA A 100 -10.83 13.21 17.44
C ALA A 100 -11.47 14.60 17.27
N GLN A 101 -11.15 15.31 16.19
CA GLN A 101 -11.75 16.61 15.89
C GLN A 101 -13.23 16.48 15.48
N ALA A 102 -13.58 15.48 14.67
CA ALA A 102 -14.96 15.29 14.21
C ALA A 102 -15.96 14.98 15.34
N PHE A 103 -15.49 14.38 16.44
CA PHE A 103 -16.31 14.03 17.60
C PHE A 103 -16.11 14.97 18.81
N ALA A 104 -15.28 16.01 18.71
CA ALA A 104 -14.94 16.87 19.85
C ALA A 104 -16.13 17.71 20.37
N ASP A 105 -17.06 18.07 19.49
CA ASP A 105 -18.22 18.92 19.78
C ASP A 105 -19.54 18.13 19.90
N VAL A 106 -19.46 16.80 19.95
CA VAL A 106 -20.61 15.89 20.13
C VAL A 106 -20.91 15.71 21.62
#